data_AF-A0AAD5GGD6-F1
#
_entry.id   AF-A0AAD5GGD6-F1
#
_cell.length_a   1.000
_cell.length_b   1.000
_cell.length_c   1.000
_cell.angle_alpha   90.00
_cell.angle_beta   90.00
_cell.angle_gamma   90.00
#
_symmetry.space_group_name_H-M   'P 1'
#
loop_
_entity.id
_entity.type
_entity.pdbx_description
1 polymer ?
#
loop_
_entity_poly.entity_id
_entity_poly.type
_entity_poly.pdbx_seq_one_letter_code
_entity_poly.pdbx_strand_id
1 'polypeptide(L)'
;RRQLNTDLILIKQHSFTPTSQFNLNMEGNSIMSTTEKQNTDSTTTSSYTYWVREAKQDAAPLPVHKKLTAEDVSVVSASSTHLGSAWNKAGTWEEKNLNKWATERIKELVLSVGSLDFSSGKAEIAEVSRCTGDAFLVTVRNKKRVGYTYEITLKVKGEWLIGEEKKKFKGNLDLAEFSFGELDDLQAEVRLSEEKDLLHQDKQRILQDMKTFLKPIREKLLEFETELKQR
;
A
#
# COMPACT_ATOMS: atom_id res chain seq x y z
N ARG A 1 24.10 -47.89 -15.47
CA ARG A 1 24.58 -47.94 -16.88
C ARG A 1 23.35 -47.75 -17.77
N ARG A 2 23.45 -46.88 -18.79
CA ARG A 2 22.40 -46.34 -19.69
C ARG A 2 21.61 -45.16 -19.10
N GLN A 3 21.35 -44.08 -19.79
CA GLN A 3 22.04 -43.37 -20.88
C GLN A 3 21.39 -41.97 -20.89
N LEU A 4 22.20 -40.95 -21.13
CA LEU A 4 21.81 -39.55 -21.21
C LEU A 4 21.00 -39.31 -22.50
N ASN A 5 19.96 -38.48 -22.43
CA ASN A 5 19.46 -37.75 -23.59
C ASN A 5 19.33 -36.27 -23.21
N THR A 6 20.26 -35.51 -23.78
CA THR A 6 20.25 -34.07 -23.98
C THR A 6 19.27 -33.72 -25.09
N ASP A 7 18.50 -32.65 -24.94
CA ASP A 7 18.13 -31.84 -26.10
C ASP A 7 18.07 -30.35 -25.74
N LEU A 8 18.76 -29.61 -26.60
CA LEU A 8 19.22 -28.24 -26.51
C LEU A 8 18.33 -27.41 -27.44
N ILE A 9 17.60 -26.42 -26.93
CA ILE A 9 16.89 -25.45 -27.78
C ILE A 9 17.58 -24.10 -27.62
N LEU A 10 18.21 -23.67 -28.70
CA LEU A 10 18.98 -22.44 -28.85
C LEU A 10 18.37 -21.62 -30.00
N ILE A 11 18.54 -20.29 -29.91
CA ILE A 11 18.46 -19.27 -30.99
C ILE A 11 17.01 -18.78 -31.27
N LYS A 12 16.67 -17.47 -31.22
CA LYS A 12 17.32 -16.34 -31.90
C LYS A 12 16.91 -14.99 -31.29
N GLN A 13 17.89 -14.13 -31.05
CA GLN A 13 17.72 -12.68 -30.92
C GLN A 13 17.55 -12.04 -32.30
N HIS A 14 16.75 -10.98 -32.40
CA HIS A 14 16.80 -10.04 -33.52
C HIS A 14 16.79 -8.61 -32.97
N SER A 15 17.80 -7.85 -33.35
CA SER A 15 18.02 -6.44 -33.05
C SER A 15 18.17 -5.65 -34.36
N PHE A 16 17.62 -4.43 -34.38
CA PHE A 16 18.01 -3.21 -35.13
C PHE A 16 18.01 -3.28 -36.69
N THR A 17 17.60 -2.28 -37.49
CA THR A 17 17.79 -0.79 -37.47
C THR A 17 16.71 -0.07 -38.34
N PRO A 18 16.61 1.28 -38.30
CA PRO A 18 15.76 2.11 -39.17
C PRO A 18 16.53 2.82 -40.31
N THR A 19 15.88 3.13 -41.43
CA THR A 19 16.36 3.91 -42.61
C THR A 19 15.09 4.40 -43.34
N SER A 20 14.88 5.60 -43.90
CA SER A 20 15.75 6.64 -44.46
C SER A 20 14.99 7.98 -44.49
N GLN A 21 15.74 9.10 -44.44
CA GLN A 21 15.31 10.44 -44.82
C GLN A 21 15.25 10.58 -46.36
N PHE A 22 14.41 11.50 -46.87
CA PHE A 22 14.56 12.09 -48.20
C PHE A 22 14.37 13.60 -48.14
N ASN A 23 15.26 14.29 -48.86
CA ASN A 23 15.53 15.72 -48.83
C ASN A 23 14.85 16.46 -50.01
N LEU A 24 14.73 17.77 -49.86
CA LEU A 24 14.18 18.79 -50.76
C LEU A 24 14.78 18.80 -52.18
N ASN A 25 14.02 19.33 -53.16
CA ASN A 25 14.46 20.49 -53.94
C ASN A 25 13.31 21.21 -54.68
N MET A 26 13.39 22.54 -54.65
CA MET A 26 12.61 23.50 -55.43
C MET A 26 13.18 23.63 -56.86
N GLU A 27 12.32 23.94 -57.82
CA GLU A 27 12.59 24.91 -58.89
C GLU A 27 11.26 25.38 -59.50
N GLY A 28 11.12 26.70 -59.66
CA GLY A 28 9.87 27.36 -60.02
C GLY A 28 9.67 27.57 -61.52
N ASN A 29 8.43 27.94 -61.88
CA ASN A 29 8.24 28.97 -62.89
C ASN A 29 6.91 29.71 -62.68
N SER A 30 6.97 31.02 -62.89
CA SER A 30 5.94 32.03 -62.69
C SER A 30 5.05 32.15 -63.92
N ILE A 31 3.71 32.17 -63.75
CA ILE A 31 2.80 32.97 -64.58
C ILE A 31 1.67 33.52 -63.70
N MET A 32 1.57 34.85 -63.73
CA MET A 32 0.64 35.73 -63.06
C MET A 32 -0.72 35.77 -63.80
N SER A 33 -1.84 35.74 -63.07
CA SER A 33 -3.10 36.40 -63.46
C SER A 33 -4.09 36.43 -62.29
N THR A 34 -4.31 37.65 -61.82
CA THR A 34 -5.40 38.16 -60.96
C THR A 34 -6.77 37.54 -61.22
N THR A 35 -7.46 37.10 -60.16
CA THR A 35 -8.85 37.49 -59.86
C THR A 35 -9.16 37.13 -58.40
N GLU A 36 -9.64 38.13 -57.69
CA GLU A 36 -10.00 38.19 -56.28
C GLU A 36 -11.32 37.45 -56.01
N LYS A 37 -11.25 36.35 -55.27
CA LYS A 37 -12.34 35.82 -54.42
C LYS A 37 -11.68 35.13 -53.22
N GLN A 38 -11.68 35.78 -52.06
CA GLN A 38 -11.33 35.15 -50.79
C GLN A 38 -12.40 34.10 -50.46
N ASN A 39 -12.09 32.87 -50.83
CA ASN A 39 -12.61 31.65 -50.24
C ASN A 39 -11.43 31.12 -49.43
N THR A 40 -11.43 31.30 -48.10
CA THR A 40 -10.37 30.72 -47.27
C THR A 40 -10.75 29.31 -46.89
N ASP A 41 -9.94 28.40 -47.42
CA ASP A 41 -9.92 26.97 -47.23
C ASP A 41 -10.06 26.51 -45.78
N SER A 42 -10.81 25.42 -45.68
CA SER A 42 -10.66 24.37 -44.70
C SER A 42 -9.19 24.00 -44.49
N THR A 43 -8.61 24.43 -43.38
CA THR A 43 -7.44 23.77 -42.78
C THR A 43 -7.88 23.16 -41.45
N THR A 44 -8.12 21.86 -41.50
CA THR A 44 -8.47 21.01 -40.36
C THR A 44 -7.29 20.94 -39.40
N THR A 45 -7.20 21.88 -38.46
CA THR A 45 -6.41 21.68 -37.24
C THR A 45 -7.37 21.15 -36.20
N SER A 46 -7.33 19.85 -35.94
CA SER A 46 -8.08 19.22 -34.85
C SER A 46 -7.55 19.72 -33.51
N SER A 47 -7.95 20.92 -33.09
CA SER A 47 -7.68 21.42 -31.75
C SER A 47 -8.68 20.76 -30.80
N TYR A 48 -8.16 19.88 -29.94
CA TYR A 48 -8.89 19.27 -28.85
C TYR A 48 -9.41 20.38 -27.92
N THR A 49 -10.62 20.86 -28.16
CA THR A 49 -11.34 21.81 -27.32
C THR A 49 -12.39 21.04 -26.52
N TYR A 50 -11.93 20.31 -25.51
CA TYR A 50 -12.84 19.84 -24.47
C TYR A 50 -13.16 21.03 -23.55
N TRP A 51 -14.44 21.42 -23.57
CA TRP A 51 -15.10 22.41 -22.69
C TRP A 51 -14.93 23.90 -23.02
N VAL A 52 -15.38 24.34 -24.20
CA VAL A 52 -15.79 25.74 -24.40
C VAL A 52 -17.33 25.83 -24.38
N ARG A 53 -17.87 26.54 -23.38
CA ARG A 53 -19.30 26.82 -23.23
C ARG A 53 -19.55 28.29 -23.56
N GLU A 54 -19.49 28.67 -24.82
CA GLU A 54 -20.21 29.88 -25.20
C GLU A 54 -21.70 29.62 -24.95
N ALA A 55 -22.32 30.43 -24.11
CA ALA A 55 -23.74 30.27 -23.78
C ALA A 55 -24.57 30.59 -25.01
N LYS A 56 -24.90 29.55 -25.80
CA LYS A 56 -25.93 29.66 -26.83
C LYS A 56 -27.24 30.09 -26.16
N GLN A 57 -28.03 30.91 -26.84
CA GLN A 57 -29.30 31.47 -26.30
C GLN A 57 -30.31 30.42 -25.83
N ASP A 58 -30.11 29.15 -26.20
CA ASP A 58 -30.91 27.98 -25.81
C ASP A 58 -30.30 27.21 -24.62
N ALA A 59 -29.29 27.75 -23.94
CA ALA A 59 -28.68 27.11 -22.79
C ALA A 59 -29.60 27.18 -21.56
N ALA A 60 -29.74 26.05 -20.87
CA ALA A 60 -30.46 25.99 -19.60
C ALA A 60 -29.91 27.04 -18.60
N PRO A 61 -30.78 27.77 -17.87
CA PRO A 61 -30.34 28.81 -16.96
C PRO A 61 -29.38 28.26 -15.91
N LEU A 62 -28.39 29.08 -15.53
CA LEU A 62 -27.39 28.68 -14.55
C LEU A 62 -28.07 28.29 -13.23
N PRO A 63 -27.72 27.13 -12.64
CA PRO A 63 -28.33 26.69 -11.40
C PRO A 63 -28.00 27.69 -10.28
N VAL A 64 -29.04 28.21 -9.64
CA VAL A 64 -28.90 29.15 -8.51
C VAL A 64 -28.57 28.34 -7.26
N HIS A 65 -27.48 28.70 -6.57
CA HIS A 65 -27.09 28.06 -5.33
C HIS A 65 -28.10 28.40 -4.22
N LYS A 66 -28.78 27.38 -3.66
CA LYS A 66 -29.65 27.53 -2.50
C LYS A 66 -28.86 27.20 -1.23
N LYS A 67 -28.88 28.09 -0.24
CA LYS A 67 -28.35 27.79 1.09
C LYS A 67 -29.26 26.76 1.76
N LEU A 68 -28.69 25.66 2.24
CA LEU A 68 -29.41 24.64 3.00
C LEU A 68 -29.87 25.25 4.35
N THR A 69 -31.13 25.06 4.72
CA THR A 69 -31.63 25.42 6.05
C THR A 69 -31.40 24.26 7.03
N ALA A 70 -31.51 24.53 8.33
CA ALA A 70 -31.29 23.51 9.36
C ALA A 70 -32.28 22.33 9.28
N GLU A 71 -33.49 22.54 8.73
CA GLU A 71 -34.44 21.45 8.49
C GLU A 71 -33.97 20.51 7.36
N ASP A 72 -33.39 21.06 6.28
CA ASP A 72 -32.85 20.27 5.16
C ASP A 72 -31.70 19.34 5.60
N VAL A 73 -30.87 19.78 6.56
CA VAL A 73 -29.78 18.97 7.14
C VAL A 73 -30.32 17.82 8.00
N SER A 74 -31.43 18.05 8.69
CA SER A 74 -32.04 17.08 9.62
C SER A 74 -32.71 15.92 8.88
N VAL A 75 -33.34 16.17 7.73
CA VAL A 75 -33.99 15.14 6.89
C VAL A 75 -32.96 14.19 6.25
N VAL A 76 -31.78 14.69 5.89
CA VAL A 76 -30.67 13.87 5.35
C VAL A 76 -30.06 12.99 6.45
N SER A 77 -30.03 13.48 7.68
CA SER A 77 -29.41 12.79 8.83
C SER A 77 -30.30 11.68 9.40
N ALA A 78 -31.62 11.88 9.43
CA ALA A 78 -32.56 10.96 10.08
C ALA A 78 -32.90 9.69 9.28
N SER A 79 -32.54 9.61 8.00
CA SER A 79 -32.98 8.55 7.07
C SER A 79 -31.88 7.60 6.58
N SER A 80 -30.63 7.76 7.03
CA SER A 80 -29.52 7.00 6.46
C SER A 80 -29.22 5.70 7.24
N THR A 81 -29.79 4.58 6.77
CA THR A 81 -29.29 3.22 7.07
C THR A 81 -28.06 2.85 6.24
N HIS A 82 -27.48 3.83 5.54
CA HIS A 82 -26.43 3.66 4.56
C HIS A 82 -25.04 3.80 5.21
N LEU A 83 -24.13 2.87 4.93
CA LEU A 83 -22.76 2.89 5.39
C LEU A 83 -21.95 3.91 4.57
N GLY A 84 -21.37 4.90 5.24
CA GLY A 84 -20.53 5.93 4.62
C GLY A 84 -21.29 7.20 4.22
N SER A 85 -20.66 8.06 3.41
CA SER A 85 -21.24 9.33 2.99
C SER A 85 -22.42 9.15 2.04
N ALA A 86 -23.24 10.21 1.88
CA ALA A 86 -24.35 10.23 0.93
C ALA A 86 -23.94 9.96 -0.52
N TRP A 87 -22.65 10.10 -0.85
CA TRP A 87 -22.07 9.81 -2.16
C TRP A 87 -22.15 8.31 -2.52
N ASN A 88 -22.02 7.43 -1.54
CA ASN A 88 -22.04 5.97 -1.75
C ASN A 88 -23.40 5.38 -2.11
N LYS A 89 -24.47 6.19 -2.14
CA LYS A 89 -25.80 5.76 -2.58
C LYS A 89 -25.80 5.16 -3.99
N ALA A 90 -24.92 5.61 -4.88
CA ALA A 90 -24.80 5.10 -6.25
C ALA A 90 -23.81 3.92 -6.39
N GLY A 91 -23.33 3.33 -5.29
CA GLY A 91 -22.33 2.26 -5.31
C GLY A 91 -20.92 2.74 -5.64
N THR A 92 -20.62 4.02 -5.37
CA THR A 92 -19.29 4.61 -5.51
C THR A 92 -18.29 4.02 -4.51
N TRP A 93 -17.02 4.27 -4.77
CA TRP A 93 -15.90 3.90 -3.90
C TRP A 93 -15.61 5.06 -2.93
N GLU A 94 -15.60 4.79 -1.62
CA GLU A 94 -15.14 5.72 -0.58
C GLU A 94 -14.06 5.04 0.24
N GLU A 95 -12.91 5.69 0.37
CA GLU A 95 -11.80 5.26 1.21
C GLU A 95 -11.68 6.17 2.43
N LYS A 96 -11.54 5.57 3.61
CA LYS A 96 -11.18 6.25 4.85
C LYS A 96 -9.80 5.79 5.27
N ASN A 97 -8.88 6.75 5.39
CA ASN A 97 -7.55 6.48 5.92
C ASN A 97 -7.62 6.29 7.44
N LEU A 98 -7.13 5.14 7.91
CA LEU A 98 -7.08 4.77 9.33
C LEU A 98 -5.63 4.62 9.84
N ASN A 99 -4.64 5.09 9.07
CA ASN A 99 -3.22 4.86 9.34
C ASN A 99 -2.78 5.38 10.72
N LYS A 100 -3.20 6.60 11.10
CA LYS A 100 -2.86 7.18 12.41
C LYS A 100 -3.31 6.28 13.57
N TRP A 101 -4.57 5.86 13.53
CA TRP A 101 -5.13 4.99 14.56
C TRP A 101 -4.48 3.60 14.53
N ALA A 102 -4.29 3.01 13.35
CA ALA A 102 -3.72 1.69 13.21
C ALA A 102 -2.28 1.63 13.75
N THR A 103 -1.46 2.61 13.41
CA THR A 103 -0.07 2.71 13.89
C THR A 103 0.00 2.82 15.41
N GLU A 104 -0.87 3.63 16.02
CA GLU A 104 -0.93 3.76 17.49
C GLU A 104 -1.42 2.46 18.15
N ARG A 105 -2.47 1.84 17.59
CA ARG A 105 -3.07 0.63 18.15
C ARG A 105 -2.15 -0.58 18.05
N ILE A 106 -1.46 -0.76 16.92
CA ILE A 106 -0.47 -1.83 16.74
C ILE A 106 0.66 -1.68 17.76
N LYS A 107 1.17 -0.45 17.97
CA LYS A 107 2.21 -0.20 18.97
C LYS A 107 1.75 -0.60 20.37
N GLU A 108 0.54 -0.20 20.75
CA GLU A 108 -0.05 -0.55 22.05
C GLU A 108 -0.19 -2.07 22.23
N LEU A 109 -0.75 -2.75 21.23
CA LEU A 109 -0.99 -4.20 21.26
C LEU A 109 0.30 -5.02 21.33
N VAL A 110 1.31 -4.63 20.56
CA VAL A 110 2.60 -5.31 20.58
C VAL A 110 3.32 -5.07 21.90
N LEU A 111 3.28 -3.86 22.45
CA LEU A 111 3.84 -3.58 23.79
C LEU A 111 3.10 -4.33 24.89
N SER A 112 1.79 -4.55 24.73
CA SER A 112 0.97 -5.32 25.68
C SER A 112 1.33 -6.81 25.74
N VAL A 113 2.08 -7.36 24.78
CA VAL A 113 2.62 -8.73 24.88
C VAL A 113 3.58 -8.84 26.07
N GLY A 114 4.29 -7.76 26.43
CA GLY A 114 5.10 -7.67 27.63
C GLY A 114 6.35 -8.56 27.61
N SER A 115 6.49 -9.41 28.62
CA SER A 115 7.64 -10.29 28.81
C SER A 115 7.27 -11.77 28.79
N LEU A 116 8.12 -12.59 28.20
CA LEU A 116 8.02 -14.04 28.19
C LEU A 116 9.17 -14.66 28.97
N ASP A 117 8.84 -15.62 29.83
CA ASP A 117 9.79 -16.45 30.55
C ASP A 117 10.02 -17.75 29.78
N PHE A 118 11.28 -18.10 29.58
CA PHE A 118 11.74 -19.29 28.88
C PHE A 118 12.54 -20.17 29.83
N SER A 119 12.71 -21.45 29.46
CA SER A 119 13.63 -22.35 30.17
C SER A 119 15.08 -21.84 30.19
N SER A 120 15.42 -20.99 29.21
CA SER A 120 16.75 -20.45 28.95
C SER A 120 16.97 -19.05 29.51
N GLY A 121 15.94 -18.38 30.03
CA GLY A 121 16.02 -16.95 30.32
C GLY A 121 14.67 -16.24 30.31
N LYS A 122 14.70 -14.92 30.33
CA LYS A 122 13.53 -14.05 30.22
C LYS A 122 13.77 -13.03 29.13
N ALA A 123 12.76 -12.75 28.31
CA ALA A 123 12.81 -11.64 27.36
C ALA A 123 11.60 -10.73 27.49
N GLU A 124 11.79 -9.46 27.14
CA GLU A 124 10.81 -8.39 27.24
C GLU A 124 10.90 -7.54 25.98
N ILE A 125 9.74 -7.20 25.41
CA ILE A 125 9.66 -6.23 24.32
C ILE A 125 9.91 -4.85 24.92
N ALA A 126 11.05 -4.24 24.57
CA ALA A 126 11.47 -2.97 25.12
C ALA A 126 10.76 -1.80 24.44
N GLU A 127 10.72 -1.80 23.11
CA GLU A 127 10.08 -0.76 22.31
C GLU A 127 9.81 -1.22 20.87
N VAL A 128 8.92 -0.50 20.19
CA VAL A 128 8.69 -0.63 18.74
C VAL A 128 9.57 0.39 18.02
N SER A 129 10.61 -0.06 17.31
CA SER A 129 11.55 0.86 16.63
C SER A 129 11.07 1.31 15.27
N ARG A 130 10.41 0.43 14.49
CA ARG A 130 9.82 0.76 13.19
C ARG A 130 8.40 0.21 13.17
N CYS A 131 7.45 1.02 12.72
CA CYS A 131 6.07 0.62 12.48
C CYS A 131 5.60 1.49 11.32
N THR A 132 5.67 0.94 10.12
CA THR A 132 5.41 1.67 8.88
C THR A 132 4.49 0.85 8.02
N GLY A 133 3.51 1.51 7.42
CA GLY A 133 2.47 0.85 6.67
C GLY A 133 1.26 1.75 6.50
N ASP A 134 0.24 1.18 5.90
CA ASP A 134 -1.02 1.85 5.61
C ASP A 134 -2.20 1.00 6.06
N ALA A 135 -3.23 1.66 6.58
CA ALA A 135 -4.51 1.06 6.91
C ALA A 135 -5.64 1.91 6.33
N PHE A 136 -6.59 1.24 5.69
CA PHE A 136 -7.73 1.88 5.06
C PHE A 136 -9.00 1.07 5.24
N LEU A 137 -10.12 1.80 5.27
CA LEU A 137 -11.45 1.23 5.19
C LEU A 137 -12.09 1.71 3.89
N VAL A 138 -12.41 0.76 3.04
CA VAL A 138 -13.06 0.95 1.74
C VAL A 138 -14.54 0.58 1.87
N THR A 139 -15.41 1.49 1.44
CA THR A 139 -16.85 1.23 1.30
C THR A 139 -17.20 1.20 -0.18
N VAL A 140 -17.75 0.08 -0.64
CA VAL A 140 -18.21 -0.10 -2.04
C VAL A 140 -19.57 -0.76 -2.02
N ARG A 141 -20.55 -0.18 -2.72
CA ARG A 141 -21.92 -0.73 -2.81
C ARG A 141 -22.49 -1.11 -1.44
N ASN A 142 -22.32 -0.23 -0.45
CA ASN A 142 -22.75 -0.43 0.93
C ASN A 142 -22.11 -1.65 1.64
N LYS A 143 -20.94 -2.11 1.18
CA LYS A 143 -20.13 -3.15 1.83
C LYS A 143 -18.82 -2.56 2.33
N LYS A 144 -18.52 -2.77 3.62
CA LYS A 144 -17.21 -2.44 4.20
C LYS A 144 -16.17 -3.49 3.82
N ARG A 145 -14.99 -3.02 3.46
CA ARG A 145 -13.77 -3.79 3.25
C ARG A 145 -12.67 -3.06 4.01
N VAL A 146 -11.90 -3.80 4.79
CA VAL A 146 -10.73 -3.25 5.47
C VAL A 146 -9.50 -3.87 4.87
N GLY A 147 -8.43 -3.08 4.79
CA GLY A 147 -7.13 -3.52 4.33
C GLY A 147 -6.06 -2.81 5.13
N TYR A 148 -4.97 -3.50 5.38
CA TYR A 148 -3.74 -2.90 5.84
C TYR A 148 -2.55 -3.67 5.30
N THR A 149 -1.41 -2.99 5.29
CA THR A 149 -0.10 -3.57 5.03
C THR A 149 0.89 -2.88 5.96
N TYR A 150 1.58 -3.65 6.80
CA TYR A 150 2.53 -3.11 7.77
C TYR A 150 3.82 -3.93 7.81
N GLU A 151 4.91 -3.23 8.08
CA GLU A 151 6.19 -3.79 8.47
C GLU A 151 6.55 -3.24 9.87
N ILE A 152 7.04 -4.13 10.75
CA ILE A 152 7.30 -3.79 12.15
C ILE A 152 8.68 -4.31 12.56
N THR A 153 9.51 -3.43 13.13
CA THR A 153 10.73 -3.83 13.85
C THR A 153 10.55 -3.54 15.33
N LEU A 154 10.85 -4.54 16.15
CA LEU A 154 10.77 -4.49 17.61
C LEU A 154 12.16 -4.62 18.21
N LYS A 155 12.43 -3.85 19.27
CA LYS A 155 13.61 -4.06 20.10
C LYS A 155 13.23 -4.90 21.30
N VAL A 156 13.96 -6.00 21.49
CA VAL A 156 13.77 -6.95 22.58
C VAL A 156 15.00 -6.90 23.48
N LYS A 157 14.78 -6.88 24.78
CA LYS A 157 15.82 -6.99 25.81
C LYS A 157 15.53 -8.21 26.65
N GLY A 158 16.56 -8.88 27.15
CA GLY A 158 16.33 -10.04 28.01
C GLY A 158 17.59 -10.50 28.71
N GLU A 159 17.41 -11.47 29.59
CA GLU A 159 18.47 -12.13 30.34
C GLU A 159 18.42 -13.61 30.03
N TRP A 160 19.50 -14.16 29.49
CA TRP A 160 19.62 -15.59 29.21
C TRP A 160 20.69 -16.23 30.08
N LEU A 161 20.40 -17.45 30.51
CA LEU A 161 21.30 -18.29 31.27
C LEU A 161 22.15 -19.11 30.29
N ILE A 162 23.43 -18.79 30.21
CA ILE A 162 24.41 -19.48 29.36
C ILE A 162 25.45 -20.10 30.28
N GLY A 163 25.46 -21.43 30.36
CA GLY A 163 26.20 -22.15 31.40
C GLY A 163 25.59 -21.87 32.78
N GLU A 164 26.37 -21.22 33.66
CA GLU A 164 25.94 -20.83 35.03
C GLU A 164 25.72 -19.32 35.19
N GLU A 165 26.04 -18.52 34.17
CA GLU A 165 25.93 -17.06 34.23
C GLU A 165 24.69 -16.53 33.51
N LYS A 166 24.03 -15.54 34.11
CA LYS A 166 22.96 -14.77 33.48
C LYS A 166 23.56 -13.59 32.72
N LYS A 167 23.50 -13.63 31.40
CA LYS A 167 23.95 -12.55 30.52
C LYS A 167 22.75 -11.76 29.98
N LYS A 168 22.90 -10.44 29.92
CA LYS A 168 21.90 -9.53 29.34
C LYS A 168 22.11 -9.45 27.84
N PHE A 169 21.04 -9.64 27.08
CA PHE A 169 21.06 -9.54 25.62
C PHE A 169 20.11 -8.46 25.13
N LYS A 170 20.48 -7.86 24.02
CA LYS A 170 19.63 -7.01 23.21
C LYS A 170 19.52 -7.63 21.82
N GLY A 171 18.31 -7.64 21.29
CA GLY A 171 18.02 -8.12 19.94
C GLY A 171 16.96 -7.26 19.26
N ASN A 172 16.89 -7.38 17.95
CA ASN A 172 15.84 -6.84 17.11
C ASN A 172 15.03 -8.00 16.54
N LEU A 173 13.71 -7.86 16.56
CA LEU A 173 12.76 -8.77 15.94
C LEU A 173 12.11 -7.99 14.78
N ASP A 174 12.53 -8.32 13.56
CA ASP A 174 12.02 -7.74 12.32
C ASP A 174 10.88 -8.63 11.82
N LEU A 175 9.64 -8.13 11.87
CA LEU A 175 8.49 -8.77 11.24
C LEU A 175 8.46 -8.34 9.77
N ALA A 176 8.49 -9.32 8.87
CA ALA A 176 8.35 -9.07 7.45
C ALA A 176 7.01 -8.38 7.16
N GLU A 177 6.92 -7.71 6.01
CA GLU A 177 5.68 -7.09 5.57
C GLU A 177 4.52 -8.10 5.62
N PHE A 178 3.44 -7.72 6.32
CA PHE A 178 2.25 -8.55 6.47
C PHE A 178 0.99 -7.74 6.19
N SER A 179 -0.02 -8.43 5.69
CA SER A 179 -1.29 -7.82 5.30
C SER A 179 -2.47 -8.44 6.05
N PHE A 180 -3.64 -7.84 5.86
CA PHE A 180 -4.88 -8.32 6.44
C PHE A 180 -5.21 -9.74 5.96
N GLY A 181 -5.39 -10.68 6.89
CA GLY A 181 -5.71 -12.08 6.62
C GLY A 181 -4.50 -12.97 6.30
N GLU A 182 -3.29 -12.40 6.26
CA GLU A 182 -2.04 -13.14 6.00
C GLU A 182 -1.18 -13.31 7.26
N LEU A 183 -1.77 -13.14 8.44
CA LEU A 183 -1.08 -13.34 9.72
C LEU A 183 -0.63 -14.79 9.95
N ASP A 184 -1.17 -15.74 9.18
CA ASP A 184 -0.84 -17.15 9.25
C ASP A 184 0.58 -17.45 8.79
N ASP A 185 1.04 -16.73 7.77
CA ASP A 185 2.36 -16.86 7.14
C ASP A 185 3.35 -15.78 7.64
N LEU A 186 3.06 -15.14 8.78
CA LEU A 186 3.89 -14.08 9.36
C LEU A 186 5.31 -14.59 9.62
N GLN A 187 6.27 -14.07 8.85
CA GLN A 187 7.68 -14.37 8.99
C GLN A 187 8.36 -13.33 9.86
N ALA A 188 9.34 -13.77 10.66
CA ALA A 188 10.19 -12.86 11.39
C ALA A 188 11.66 -13.25 11.35
N GLU A 189 12.48 -12.21 11.19
CA GLU A 189 13.92 -12.29 11.27
C GLU A 189 14.36 -11.80 12.65
N VAL A 190 15.22 -12.58 13.30
CA VAL A 190 15.75 -12.26 14.63
C VAL A 190 17.22 -11.90 14.50
N ARG A 191 17.59 -10.72 14.97
CA ARG A 191 18.97 -10.22 14.95
C ARG A 191 19.44 -9.96 16.37
N LEU A 192 20.53 -10.61 16.78
CA LEU A 192 21.14 -10.44 18.10
C LEU A 192 22.29 -9.44 18.02
N SER A 193 22.37 -8.50 18.97
CA SER A 193 23.44 -7.49 18.98
C SER A 193 24.77 -8.03 19.54
N GLU A 194 24.74 -9.08 20.36
CA GLU A 194 25.93 -9.67 21.02
C GLU A 194 26.23 -11.06 20.45
N GLU A 195 26.62 -11.10 19.18
CA GLU A 195 26.85 -12.35 18.44
C GLU A 195 28.21 -12.99 18.72
N LYS A 196 29.20 -12.21 19.21
CA LYS A 196 30.62 -12.60 19.22
C LYS A 196 31.06 -13.42 20.44
N ASP A 197 30.31 -13.40 21.53
CA ASP A 197 30.71 -14.00 22.81
C ASP A 197 29.97 -15.31 23.14
N LEU A 198 29.26 -15.89 22.17
CA LEU A 198 28.37 -17.03 22.39
C LEU A 198 28.74 -18.25 21.56
N LEU A 199 28.55 -19.42 22.19
CA LEU A 199 28.58 -20.70 21.51
C LEU A 199 27.42 -20.79 20.52
N HIS A 200 27.65 -21.42 19.37
CA HIS A 200 26.66 -21.52 18.31
C HIS A 200 25.34 -22.16 18.80
N GLN A 201 25.42 -23.12 19.72
CA GLN A 201 24.26 -23.79 20.29
C GLN A 201 23.38 -22.84 21.12
N ASP A 202 23.97 -22.03 21.99
CA ASP A 202 23.25 -21.06 22.80
C ASP A 202 22.57 -20.01 21.93
N LYS A 203 23.28 -19.55 20.89
CA LYS A 203 22.71 -18.63 19.90
C LYS A 203 21.46 -19.21 19.23
N GLN A 204 21.51 -20.46 18.76
CA GLN A 204 20.36 -21.12 18.14
C GLN A 204 19.18 -21.25 19.11
N ARG A 205 19.46 -21.55 20.39
CA ARG A 205 18.44 -21.62 21.43
C ARG A 205 17.77 -20.26 21.66
N ILE A 206 18.55 -19.19 21.80
CA ILE A 206 18.03 -17.82 21.93
C ILE A 206 17.16 -17.44 20.72
N LEU A 207 17.61 -17.76 19.50
CA LEU A 207 16.83 -17.49 18.28
C LEU A 207 15.50 -18.26 18.26
N GLN A 208 15.49 -19.51 18.72
CA GLN A 208 14.26 -20.30 18.84
C GLN A 208 13.31 -19.73 19.90
N ASP A 209 13.84 -19.35 21.07
CA ASP A 209 13.06 -18.70 22.12
C ASP A 209 12.44 -17.40 21.60
N MET A 210 13.21 -16.57 20.89
CA MET A 210 12.71 -15.32 20.30
C MET A 210 11.61 -15.55 19.26
N LYS A 211 11.68 -16.63 18.46
CA LYS A 211 10.58 -17.00 17.54
C LYS A 211 9.28 -17.33 18.27
N THR A 212 9.33 -17.68 19.55
CA THR A 212 8.12 -17.94 20.35
C THR A 212 7.29 -16.67 20.56
N PHE A 213 7.88 -15.47 20.49
CA PHE A 213 7.13 -14.20 20.51
C PHE A 213 6.16 -14.05 19.35
N LEU A 214 6.36 -14.76 18.24
CA LEU A 214 5.45 -14.66 17.10
C LEU A 214 4.05 -15.12 17.42
N LYS A 215 3.89 -16.09 18.32
CA LYS A 215 2.57 -16.59 18.72
C LYS A 215 1.73 -15.50 19.41
N PRO A 216 2.17 -14.89 20.53
CA PRO A 216 1.39 -13.85 21.19
C PRO A 216 1.29 -12.56 20.35
N ILE A 217 2.31 -12.22 19.55
CA ILE A 217 2.22 -11.09 18.62
C ILE A 217 1.10 -11.34 17.59
N ARG A 218 1.03 -12.54 17.01
CA ARG A 218 -0.02 -12.90 16.05
C ARG A 218 -1.40 -12.85 16.67
N GLU A 219 -1.57 -13.33 17.91
CA GLU A 219 -2.85 -13.22 18.64
C GLU A 219 -3.27 -11.75 18.81
N LYS A 220 -2.32 -10.88 19.16
CA LYS A 220 -2.56 -9.44 19.30
C LYS A 220 -2.86 -8.76 17.96
N LEU A 221 -2.22 -9.17 16.87
CA LEU A 221 -2.53 -8.68 15.52
C LEU A 221 -3.89 -9.18 15.03
N LEU A 222 -4.33 -10.36 15.45
CA LEU A 222 -5.69 -10.86 15.16
C LEU A 222 -6.75 -10.04 15.91
N GLU A 223 -6.49 -9.66 17.16
CA GLU A 223 -7.32 -8.72 17.91
C GLU A 223 -7.44 -7.38 17.15
N PHE A 224 -6.32 -6.84 16.66
CA PHE A 224 -6.30 -5.65 15.80
C PHE A 224 -7.17 -5.80 14.54
N GLU A 225 -7.11 -6.94 13.84
CA GLU A 225 -7.96 -7.20 12.67
C GLU A 225 -9.45 -7.14 13.00
N THR A 226 -9.84 -7.67 14.17
CA THR A 226 -11.25 -7.64 14.60
C THR A 226 -11.71 -6.23 14.92
N GLU A 227 -10.87 -5.41 15.57
CA GLU A 227 -11.17 -4.01 15.85
C GLU A 227 -11.26 -3.17 14.57
N LEU A 228 -10.35 -3.41 13.63
CA LEU A 228 -10.34 -2.73 12.34
C LEU A 228 -11.64 -3.00 11.57
N LYS A 229 -12.16 -4.24 11.61
CA LYS A 229 -13.46 -4.61 11.01
C LYS A 229 -14.66 -3.92 11.66
N GLN A 230 -14.58 -3.61 12.96
CA GLN A 230 -15.69 -3.01 13.71
C GLN A 230 -15.84 -1.50 13.46
N ARG A 231 -14.77 -0.82 13.06
CA ARG A 231 -14.82 0.60 12.66
C ARG A 231 -15.59 0.80 11.36
#